data_AF-A0A257S0B1-F1
#
_entry.id   AF-A0A257S0B1-F1
#
_cell.length_a   1.000
_cell.length_b   1.000
_cell.length_c   1.000
_cell.angle_alpha   90.00
_cell.angle_beta   90.00
_cell.angle_gamma   90.00
#
_symmetry.space_group_name_H-M   'P 1'
#
loop_
_entity.id
_entity.type
_entity.pdbx_description
1 polymer ?
#
loop_
_entity_poly.entity_id
_entity_poly.type
_entity_poly.pdbx_seq_one_letter_code
_entity_poly.pdbx_strand_id
1 'polypeptide(L)'
;MRFCRVRRSGLKLAIGILFAAMTCARAAAPARHPAFPLASEAAIFNHVGHRFTVFRFRADPLIVVIDCPDLEAQGLMFDRIAALIEKAGTPRDRVLDEAAFQRALAAANLSVATYYYGNDYPAAALRRFFRLAEAERVKLTPQERRLEQIAREEGFLRPGANGAVISIPQAAGSRRVGWQTRAVILRHELAHGAYFTLPAYRAYVH
;
A
#
# COMPACT_ATOMS: atom_id res chain seq x y z
N MET A 1 -65.91 38.24 56.94
CA MET A 1 -65.76 37.81 58.36
C MET A 1 -64.47 37.01 58.51
N ARG A 2 -63.69 37.35 59.56
CA ARG A 2 -62.80 36.52 60.38
C ARG A 2 -61.67 35.68 59.73
N PHE A 3 -60.45 36.10 60.10
CA PHE A 3 -59.22 35.35 60.37
C PHE A 3 -59.34 33.82 60.50
N CYS A 4 -58.36 33.09 59.96
CA CYS A 4 -57.56 32.17 60.78
C CYS A 4 -56.20 31.86 60.14
N ARG A 5 -55.16 31.92 60.98
CA ARG A 5 -53.74 31.69 60.68
C ARG A 5 -53.38 30.32 61.21
N VAL A 6 -52.77 29.43 60.42
CA VAL A 6 -52.04 28.27 60.98
C VAL A 6 -50.75 28.03 60.19
N ARG A 7 -49.63 28.09 60.92
CA ARG A 7 -48.29 27.64 60.54
C ARG A 7 -48.22 26.10 60.54
N ARG A 8 -47.38 25.53 59.68
CA ARG A 8 -46.44 24.41 59.98
C ARG A 8 -45.58 24.16 58.74
N SER A 9 -44.26 24.38 58.83
CA SER A 9 -43.24 23.33 59.04
C SER A 9 -43.17 22.40 57.82
N GLY A 10 -42.22 22.54 56.90
CA GLY A 10 -40.80 22.37 57.15
C GLY A 10 -40.41 20.91 56.86
N LEU A 11 -40.24 20.57 55.57
CA LEU A 11 -39.49 19.37 55.15
C LEU A 11 -39.00 19.58 53.71
N LYS A 12 -37.73 20.00 53.58
CA LYS A 12 -37.03 19.96 52.29
C LYS A 12 -36.55 18.52 52.09
N LEU A 13 -37.22 17.76 51.24
CA LEU A 13 -36.71 16.48 50.77
C LEU A 13 -35.74 16.76 49.62
N ALA A 14 -34.44 16.75 49.90
CA ALA A 14 -33.41 16.80 48.88
C ALA A 14 -33.35 15.42 48.19
N ILE A 15 -33.84 15.35 46.95
CA ILE A 15 -33.64 14.19 46.08
C ILE A 15 -32.19 14.28 45.57
N GLY A 16 -31.30 13.51 46.19
CA GLY A 16 -29.96 13.27 45.67
C GLY A 16 -30.05 12.38 44.43
N ILE A 17 -29.82 12.96 43.26
CA ILE A 17 -29.63 12.20 42.01
C ILE A 17 -28.21 11.63 42.05
N LEU A 18 -28.08 10.32 42.29
CA LEU A 18 -26.83 9.59 42.03
C LEU A 18 -26.66 9.45 40.52
N PHE A 19 -25.81 10.29 39.91
CA PHE A 19 -25.27 10.01 38.58
C PHE A 19 -24.21 8.92 38.71
N ALA A 20 -24.58 7.68 38.40
CA ALA A 20 -23.61 6.62 38.15
C ALA A 20 -22.91 6.93 36.81
N ALA A 21 -21.72 7.53 36.89
CA ALA A 21 -20.84 7.69 35.74
C ALA A 21 -20.32 6.31 35.32
N MET A 22 -21.03 5.67 34.39
CA MET A 22 -20.60 4.42 33.78
C MET A 22 -19.50 4.75 32.76
N THR A 23 -18.25 4.77 33.23
CA THR A 23 -17.07 4.86 32.37
C THR A 23 -16.94 3.55 31.58
N CYS A 24 -17.46 3.54 30.35
CA CYS A 24 -17.05 2.57 29.35
C CYS A 24 -15.56 2.79 29.05
N ALA A 25 -14.69 2.07 29.76
CA ALA A 25 -13.30 1.93 29.36
C ALA A 25 -13.29 1.23 27.99
N ARG A 26 -13.13 2.01 26.92
CA ARG A 26 -12.90 1.50 25.58
C ARG A 26 -11.56 0.78 25.62
N ALA A 27 -11.58 -0.55 25.62
CA ALA A 27 -10.37 -1.36 25.53
C ALA A 27 -9.55 -0.84 24.33
N ALA A 28 -8.34 -0.38 24.62
CA ALA A 28 -7.40 0.01 23.57
C ALA A 28 -7.17 -1.23 22.71
N ALA A 29 -7.48 -1.12 21.41
CA ALA A 29 -7.13 -2.17 20.47
C ALA A 29 -5.62 -2.43 20.59
N PRO A 30 -5.16 -3.70 20.58
CA PRO A 30 -3.75 -3.99 20.67
C PRO A 30 -3.03 -3.21 19.57
N ALA A 31 -1.92 -2.55 19.94
CA ALA A 31 -1.07 -1.87 18.98
C ALA A 31 -0.71 -2.89 17.89
N ARG A 32 -1.27 -2.71 16.69
CA ARG A 32 -0.91 -3.54 15.54
C ARG A 32 0.59 -3.39 15.38
N HIS A 33 1.33 -4.50 15.47
CA HIS A 33 2.72 -4.51 15.04
C HIS A 33 2.78 -3.90 13.63
N PRO A 34 3.74 -3.02 13.34
CA PRO A 34 3.91 -2.54 11.98
C PRO A 34 4.07 -3.75 11.08
N ALA A 35 3.22 -3.86 10.04
CA ALA A 35 3.09 -5.07 9.24
C ALA A 35 4.42 -5.49 8.57
N PHE A 36 5.29 -4.52 8.28
CA PHE A 36 6.62 -4.72 7.73
C PHE A 36 7.68 -3.88 8.47
N PRO A 37 8.94 -4.37 8.54
CA PRO A 37 10.03 -3.66 9.21
C PRO A 37 10.38 -2.35 8.51
N LEU A 38 10.71 -1.32 9.30
CA LEU A 38 11.29 -0.07 8.80
C LEU A 38 12.75 -0.28 8.40
N ALA A 39 13.13 0.15 7.21
CA ALA A 39 14.49 0.04 6.70
C ALA A 39 14.97 1.37 6.08
N SER A 40 16.25 1.70 6.27
CA SER A 40 16.89 2.82 5.55
C SER A 40 17.17 2.43 4.10
N GLU A 41 17.44 3.42 3.24
CA GLU A 41 17.88 3.17 1.85
C GLU A 41 19.10 2.24 1.83
N ALA A 42 20.08 2.49 2.70
CA ALA A 42 21.27 1.65 2.81
C ALA A 42 20.95 0.21 3.24
N ALA A 43 20.00 0.01 4.17
CA ALA A 43 19.61 -1.34 4.60
C ALA A 43 18.88 -2.10 3.48
N ILE A 44 18.00 -1.42 2.73
CA ILE A 44 17.30 -1.99 1.57
C ILE A 44 18.29 -2.33 0.46
N PHE A 45 19.21 -1.42 0.16
CA PHE A 45 20.23 -1.62 -0.86
C PHE A 45 21.09 -2.85 -0.57
N ASN A 46 21.59 -2.96 0.68
CA ASN A 46 22.48 -4.04 1.12
C ASN A 46 21.77 -5.37 1.40
N HIS A 47 20.44 -5.41 1.41
CA HIS A 47 19.70 -6.65 1.61
C HIS A 47 19.90 -7.58 0.41
N VAL A 48 20.36 -8.80 0.69
CA VAL A 48 20.49 -9.90 -0.28
C VAL A 48 19.54 -11.01 0.12
N GLY A 49 18.50 -11.22 -0.67
CA GLY A 49 17.51 -12.26 -0.44
C GLY A 49 17.23 -13.09 -1.68
N HIS A 50 16.90 -14.36 -1.49
CA HIS A 50 16.42 -15.25 -2.57
C HIS A 50 14.90 -15.42 -2.56
N ARG A 51 14.19 -14.54 -1.84
CA ARG A 51 12.74 -14.52 -1.71
C ARG A 51 12.26 -13.07 -1.62
N PHE A 52 10.98 -12.85 -1.93
CA PHE A 52 10.35 -11.54 -1.71
C PHE A 52 10.51 -11.10 -0.26
N THR A 53 11.04 -9.90 -0.07
CA THR A 53 11.15 -9.26 1.24
C THR A 53 10.46 -7.90 1.18
N VAL A 54 9.66 -7.58 2.19
CA VAL A 54 8.89 -6.33 2.22
C VAL A 54 9.42 -5.44 3.33
N PHE A 55 9.69 -4.19 2.99
CA PHE A 55 10.10 -3.15 3.92
C PHE A 55 9.13 -1.98 3.87
N ARG A 56 9.09 -1.20 4.95
CA ARG A 56 8.66 0.20 4.89
C ARG A 56 9.88 1.09 4.84
N PHE A 57 9.87 2.09 3.97
CA PHE A 57 10.98 3.02 3.90
C PHE A 57 11.00 3.93 5.12
N ARG A 58 12.12 3.99 5.84
CA ARG A 58 12.19 4.67 7.14
C ARG A 58 11.95 6.18 7.03
N ALA A 59 12.42 6.83 5.97
CA ALA A 59 12.28 8.28 5.82
C ALA A 59 10.88 8.68 5.34
N ASP A 60 10.14 7.77 4.71
CA ASP A 60 8.73 7.93 4.38
C ASP A 60 7.99 6.58 4.52
N PRO A 61 7.40 6.31 5.70
CA PRO A 61 6.73 5.04 5.97
C PRO A 61 5.46 4.78 5.15
N LEU A 62 5.00 5.72 4.32
CA LEU A 62 3.93 5.48 3.34
C LEU A 62 4.44 4.78 2.07
N ILE A 63 5.77 4.65 1.91
CA ILE A 63 6.40 3.90 0.83
C ILE A 63 6.72 2.48 1.34
N VAL A 64 6.10 1.50 0.70
CA VAL A 64 6.35 0.07 0.88
C VAL A 64 7.28 -0.39 -0.24
N VAL A 65 8.39 -1.01 0.13
CA VAL A 65 9.40 -1.51 -0.81
C VAL A 65 9.33 -3.03 -0.85
N ILE A 66 9.13 -3.57 -2.04
CA ILE A 66 9.17 -5.02 -2.31
C ILE A 66 10.50 -5.34 -2.99
N ASP A 67 11.39 -5.98 -2.24
CA ASP A 67 12.67 -6.48 -2.73
C ASP A 67 12.48 -7.88 -3.33
N CYS A 68 12.56 -7.96 -4.65
CA CYS A 68 12.27 -9.13 -5.45
C CYS A 68 13.53 -9.98 -5.67
N PRO A 69 13.45 -11.32 -5.60
CA PRO A 69 14.62 -12.19 -5.74
C PRO A 69 15.29 -12.11 -7.12
N ASP A 70 14.53 -11.73 -8.15
CA ASP A 70 15.01 -11.48 -9.51
C ASP A 70 13.96 -10.66 -10.30
N LEU A 71 14.29 -10.36 -11.56
CA LEU A 71 13.42 -9.62 -12.47
C LEU A 71 12.17 -10.41 -12.89
N GLU A 72 12.25 -11.74 -12.97
CA GLU A 72 11.11 -12.56 -13.39
C GLU A 72 10.04 -12.58 -12.30
N ALA A 73 10.44 -12.81 -11.06
CA ALA A 73 9.59 -12.73 -9.88
C ALA A 73 8.96 -11.33 -9.74
N GLN A 74 9.73 -10.26 -10.01
CA GLN A 74 9.20 -8.90 -10.07
C GLN A 74 8.12 -8.76 -11.15
N GLY A 75 8.41 -9.17 -12.38
CA GLY A 75 7.47 -9.03 -13.49
C GLY A 75 6.18 -9.81 -13.27
N LEU A 76 6.26 -11.04 -12.73
CA LEU A 76 5.10 -11.86 -12.37
C LEU A 76 4.17 -11.18 -11.34
N MET A 77 4.71 -10.25 -10.55
CA MET A 77 3.95 -9.50 -9.55
C MET A 77 3.35 -8.20 -10.10
N PHE A 78 4.07 -7.49 -10.98
CA PHE A 78 3.77 -6.09 -11.33
C PHE A 78 3.42 -5.84 -12.79
N ASP A 79 3.86 -6.67 -13.74
CA ASP A 79 3.82 -6.27 -15.15
C ASP A 79 2.41 -6.09 -15.72
N ARG A 80 1.42 -6.83 -15.21
CA ARG A 80 0.02 -6.63 -15.61
C ARG A 80 -0.58 -5.33 -15.06
N ILE A 81 -0.02 -4.79 -13.97
CA ILE A 81 -0.33 -3.44 -13.50
C ILE A 81 0.34 -2.43 -14.44
N ALA A 82 1.61 -2.64 -14.78
CA ALA A 82 2.33 -1.79 -15.72
C ALA A 82 1.63 -1.73 -17.09
N ALA A 83 1.12 -2.86 -17.58
CA ALA A 83 0.29 -2.91 -18.79
C ALA A 83 -0.97 -2.04 -18.64
N LEU A 84 -1.67 -2.14 -17.51
CA LEU A 84 -2.88 -1.34 -17.28
C LEU A 84 -2.60 0.17 -17.16
N ILE A 85 -1.47 0.56 -16.55
CA ILE A 85 -1.24 1.93 -16.08
C ILE A 85 -0.26 2.72 -16.94
N GLU A 86 0.75 2.08 -17.52
CA GLU A 86 1.92 2.75 -18.08
C GLU A 86 2.23 2.36 -19.52
N LYS A 87 2.20 1.06 -19.86
CA LYS A 87 2.72 0.57 -21.14
C LYS A 87 1.89 1.07 -22.30
N ALA A 88 2.54 1.57 -23.34
CA ALA A 88 1.87 1.88 -24.60
C ALA A 88 1.35 0.59 -25.27
N GLY A 89 0.30 0.71 -26.09
CA GLY A 89 -0.24 -0.40 -26.88
C GLY A 89 -1.04 -1.45 -26.09
N THR A 90 -1.34 -1.19 -24.82
CA THR A 90 -2.18 -2.05 -23.98
C THR A 90 -3.41 -1.27 -23.49
N PRO A 91 -4.55 -1.94 -23.27
CA PRO A 91 -5.78 -1.27 -22.86
C PRO A 91 -5.61 -0.64 -21.48
N ARG A 92 -6.13 0.58 -21.33
CA ARG A 92 -6.09 1.31 -20.06
C ARG A 92 -7.34 1.12 -19.23
N ASP A 93 -8.38 0.52 -19.76
CA ASP A 93 -9.71 0.39 -19.16
C ASP A 93 -10.01 -1.00 -18.59
N ARG A 94 -9.23 -2.01 -18.94
CA ARG A 94 -9.40 -3.40 -18.49
C ARG A 94 -8.07 -4.08 -18.14
N VAL A 95 -8.14 -5.10 -17.29
CA VAL A 95 -6.96 -5.90 -16.93
C VAL A 95 -6.77 -7.00 -17.97
N LEU A 96 -5.55 -7.11 -18.52
CA LEU A 96 -5.22 -8.24 -19.39
C LEU A 96 -5.27 -9.55 -18.59
N ASP A 97 -5.89 -10.59 -19.13
CA ASP A 97 -5.71 -11.95 -18.62
C ASP A 97 -4.33 -12.49 -19.02
N GLU A 98 -3.98 -13.68 -18.53
CA GLU A 98 -2.67 -14.30 -18.79
C GLU A 98 -2.41 -14.44 -20.30
N ALA A 99 -3.37 -14.96 -21.06
CA ALA A 99 -3.19 -15.20 -22.49
C ALA A 99 -3.01 -13.88 -23.28
N ALA A 100 -3.78 -12.85 -22.94
CA ALA A 100 -3.66 -11.54 -23.55
C ALA A 100 -2.35 -10.83 -23.15
N PHE A 101 -1.91 -10.99 -21.91
CA PHE A 101 -0.65 -10.44 -21.45
C PHE A 101 0.55 -11.11 -22.15
N GLN A 102 0.54 -12.44 -22.30
CA GLN A 102 1.57 -13.14 -23.08
C GLN A 102 1.63 -12.69 -24.54
N ARG A 103 0.47 -12.42 -25.18
CA ARG A 103 0.43 -11.81 -26.51
C ARG A 103 1.02 -10.40 -26.54
N ALA A 104 0.75 -9.59 -25.52
CA ALA A 104 1.32 -8.24 -25.42
C ALA A 104 2.85 -8.28 -25.24
N LEU A 105 3.37 -9.21 -24.45
CA LEU A 105 4.81 -9.45 -24.31
C LEU A 105 5.45 -9.85 -25.64
N ALA A 106 4.86 -10.83 -26.33
CA ALA A 106 5.35 -11.30 -27.62
C ALA A 106 5.35 -10.18 -28.69
N ALA A 107 4.27 -9.38 -28.75
CA ALA A 107 4.17 -8.26 -29.68
C ALA A 107 5.21 -7.17 -29.42
N ALA A 108 5.64 -6.99 -28.16
CA ALA A 108 6.68 -6.05 -27.78
C ALA A 108 8.11 -6.64 -27.88
N ASN A 109 8.25 -7.93 -28.23
CA ASN A 109 9.51 -8.67 -28.15
C ASN A 109 10.17 -8.57 -26.75
N LEU A 110 9.34 -8.70 -25.71
CA LEU A 110 9.74 -8.66 -24.30
C LEU A 110 9.39 -9.98 -23.61
N SER A 111 10.04 -10.24 -22.48
CA SER A 111 9.61 -11.26 -21.53
C SER A 111 9.16 -10.62 -20.23
N VAL A 112 8.59 -11.41 -19.33
CA VAL A 112 8.27 -10.99 -17.96
C VAL A 112 9.50 -10.38 -17.26
N ALA A 113 10.68 -10.96 -17.46
CA ALA A 113 11.92 -10.45 -16.86
C ALA A 113 12.50 -9.19 -17.55
N THR A 114 11.94 -8.76 -18.69
CA THR A 114 12.44 -7.58 -19.42
C THR A 114 11.37 -6.53 -19.68
N TYR A 115 10.18 -6.69 -19.11
CA TYR A 115 9.10 -5.74 -19.31
C TYR A 115 9.38 -4.42 -18.60
N TYR A 116 9.83 -4.50 -17.34
CA TYR A 116 10.32 -3.41 -16.50
C TYR A 116 11.40 -3.89 -15.51
N TYR A 117 12.30 -2.98 -15.12
CA TYR A 117 13.40 -3.28 -14.17
C TYR A 117 13.17 -2.71 -12.76
N GLY A 118 12.21 -1.81 -12.61
CA GLY A 118 11.64 -1.33 -11.34
C GLY A 118 10.18 -0.98 -11.61
N ASN A 119 9.37 -0.91 -10.56
CA ASN A 119 7.97 -0.54 -10.70
C ASN A 119 7.54 0.26 -9.48
N ASP A 120 6.75 1.30 -9.72
CA ASP A 120 6.18 2.18 -8.73
C ASP A 120 4.68 2.37 -8.93
N TYR A 121 3.88 2.18 -7.88
CA TYR A 121 2.43 2.35 -7.94
C TYR A 121 1.88 3.09 -6.73
N PRO A 122 1.11 4.18 -6.94
CA PRO A 122 0.35 4.77 -5.86
C PRO A 122 -0.78 3.82 -5.43
N ALA A 123 -1.23 3.93 -4.18
CA ALA A 123 -2.34 3.15 -3.64
C ALA A 123 -3.60 3.17 -4.53
N ALA A 124 -3.85 4.30 -5.20
CA ALA A 124 -4.96 4.43 -6.16
C ALA A 124 -4.83 3.53 -7.39
N ALA A 125 -3.62 3.33 -7.92
CA ALA A 125 -3.37 2.44 -9.05
C ALA A 125 -3.57 0.97 -8.66
N LEU A 126 -3.07 0.55 -7.50
CA LEU A 126 -3.30 -0.80 -6.95
C LEU A 126 -4.80 -1.07 -6.77
N ARG A 127 -5.52 -0.14 -6.13
CA ARG A 127 -6.97 -0.24 -5.95
C ARG A 127 -7.71 -0.34 -7.28
N ARG A 128 -7.26 0.40 -8.30
CA ARG A 128 -7.83 0.35 -9.65
C ARG A 128 -7.62 -1.03 -10.29
N PHE A 129 -6.40 -1.55 -10.25
CA PHE A 129 -6.06 -2.85 -10.82
C PHE A 129 -6.90 -3.97 -10.20
N PHE A 130 -6.89 -4.11 -8.87
CA PHE A 130 -7.60 -5.20 -8.20
C PHE A 130 -9.12 -5.11 -8.37
N ARG A 131 -9.69 -3.90 -8.39
CA ARG A 131 -11.12 -3.70 -8.67
C ARG A 131 -11.50 -4.13 -10.10
N LEU A 132 -10.68 -3.80 -11.10
CA LEU A 132 -10.94 -4.21 -12.49
C LEU A 132 -10.79 -5.72 -12.65
N ALA A 133 -9.73 -6.30 -12.07
CA ALA A 133 -9.52 -7.74 -12.09
C ALA A 133 -10.71 -8.51 -11.46
N GLU A 134 -11.24 -8.01 -10.33
CA GLU A 134 -12.43 -8.58 -9.70
C GLU A 134 -13.67 -8.45 -10.57
N ALA A 135 -13.96 -7.24 -11.08
CA ALA A 135 -15.14 -6.97 -11.90
C ALA A 135 -15.17 -7.81 -13.19
N GLU A 136 -14.00 -8.02 -13.80
CA GLU A 136 -13.81 -8.78 -15.03
C GLU A 136 -13.58 -10.28 -14.77
N ARG A 137 -13.55 -10.71 -13.51
CA ARG A 137 -13.23 -12.08 -13.08
C ARG A 137 -11.89 -12.59 -13.63
N VAL A 138 -10.92 -11.69 -13.78
CA VAL A 138 -9.56 -12.06 -14.17
C VAL A 138 -8.88 -12.78 -13.02
N LYS A 139 -8.40 -14.00 -13.28
CA LYS A 139 -7.71 -14.81 -12.28
C LYS A 139 -6.35 -14.19 -11.96
N LEU A 140 -6.14 -13.84 -10.69
CA LEU A 140 -4.83 -13.37 -10.22
C LEU A 140 -3.79 -14.50 -10.23
N THR A 141 -2.52 -14.16 -10.48
CA THR A 141 -1.38 -15.06 -10.27
C THR A 141 -1.09 -15.22 -8.77
N PRO A 142 -0.27 -16.21 -8.34
CA PRO A 142 0.18 -16.29 -6.95
C PRO A 142 0.87 -15.02 -6.45
N GLN A 143 1.67 -14.39 -7.31
CA GLN A 143 2.44 -13.17 -7.02
C GLN A 143 1.51 -11.96 -6.92
N GLU A 144 0.53 -11.82 -7.82
CA GLU A 144 -0.49 -10.77 -7.74
C GLU A 144 -1.36 -10.91 -6.48
N ARG A 145 -1.72 -12.15 -6.08
CA ARG A 145 -2.42 -12.38 -4.80
C ARG A 145 -1.57 -11.98 -3.60
N ARG A 146 -0.26 -12.23 -3.66
CA ARG A 146 0.65 -11.78 -2.60
C ARG A 146 0.70 -10.25 -2.53
N LEU A 147 0.76 -9.58 -3.67
CA LEU A 147 0.68 -8.11 -3.73
C LEU A 147 -0.66 -7.59 -3.21
N GLU A 148 -1.76 -8.25 -3.55
CA GLU A 148 -3.08 -7.90 -3.02
C GLU A 148 -3.12 -7.99 -1.50
N GLN A 149 -2.58 -9.07 -0.93
CA GLN A 149 -2.47 -9.25 0.52
C GLN A 149 -1.66 -8.11 1.16
N ILE A 150 -0.48 -7.79 0.61
CA ILE A 150 0.36 -6.69 1.09
C ILE A 150 -0.42 -5.37 1.05
N ALA A 151 -1.09 -5.07 -0.07
CA ALA A 151 -1.88 -3.85 -0.23
C ALA A 151 -3.08 -3.79 0.74
N ARG A 152 -3.68 -4.93 1.11
CA ARG A 152 -4.75 -5.01 2.12
C ARG A 152 -4.22 -4.78 3.53
N GLU A 153 -3.10 -5.40 3.89
CA GLU A 153 -2.42 -5.24 5.19
C GLU A 153 -2.01 -3.79 5.44
N GLU A 154 -1.49 -3.13 4.39
CA GLU A 154 -1.11 -1.71 4.40
C GLU A 154 -2.33 -0.76 4.32
N GLY A 155 -3.50 -1.28 3.93
CA GLY A 155 -4.71 -0.49 3.78
C GLY A 155 -4.81 0.33 2.50
N PHE A 156 -3.93 0.10 1.53
CA PHE A 156 -3.89 0.81 0.25
C PHE A 156 -5.13 0.56 -0.62
N LEU A 157 -5.84 -0.54 -0.40
CA LEU A 157 -7.10 -0.81 -1.13
C LEU A 157 -8.30 -0.01 -0.60
N ARG A 158 -8.18 0.73 0.51
CA ARG A 158 -9.25 1.59 1.01
C ARG A 158 -9.45 2.81 0.10
N PRO A 159 -10.69 3.32 -0.08
CA PRO A 159 -10.92 4.59 -0.78
C PRO A 159 -10.13 5.72 -0.12
N GLY A 160 -9.52 6.59 -0.93
CA GLY A 160 -8.74 7.73 -0.45
C GLY A 160 -7.41 7.38 0.24
N ALA A 161 -7.02 6.10 0.31
CA ALA A 161 -5.71 5.74 0.87
C ALA A 161 -4.57 6.42 0.09
N ASN A 162 -3.60 6.96 0.84
CA ASN A 162 -2.35 7.50 0.34
C ASN A 162 -1.21 6.53 0.66
N GLY A 163 -0.26 6.37 -0.25
CA GLY A 163 0.84 5.44 -0.14
C GLY A 163 1.37 5.02 -1.50
N ALA A 164 2.55 4.42 -1.49
CA ALA A 164 3.22 3.90 -2.67
C ALA A 164 3.72 2.48 -2.40
N VAL A 165 3.63 1.63 -3.40
CA VAL A 165 4.41 0.39 -3.47
C VAL A 165 5.46 0.59 -4.54
N ILE A 166 6.71 0.30 -4.20
CA ILE A 166 7.81 0.25 -5.15
C ILE A 166 8.45 -1.12 -5.15
N SER A 167 9.11 -1.48 -6.25
CA SER A 167 9.82 -2.75 -6.38
C SER A 167 11.25 -2.59 -6.85
N ILE A 168 12.14 -3.42 -6.32
CA ILE A 168 13.53 -3.49 -6.74
C ILE A 168 13.92 -4.95 -6.97
N PRO A 169 14.69 -5.27 -8.03
CA PRO A 169 15.21 -6.61 -8.24
C PRO A 169 16.58 -6.77 -7.55
N GLN A 170 16.89 -7.98 -7.11
CA GLN A 170 18.23 -8.32 -6.62
C GLN A 170 19.30 -8.16 -7.70
N ALA A 171 20.47 -7.69 -7.26
CA ALA A 171 21.67 -7.66 -8.09
C ALA A 171 22.29 -9.07 -8.22
N ALA A 172 22.08 -9.92 -7.21
CA ALA A 172 22.58 -11.28 -7.17
C ALA A 172 21.61 -12.22 -7.89
N GLY A 173 21.87 -12.53 -9.17
CA GLY A 173 21.14 -13.57 -9.91
C GLY A 173 20.89 -13.28 -11.38
N SER A 174 21.05 -12.04 -11.85
CA SER A 174 20.90 -11.70 -13.27
C SER A 174 22.15 -11.00 -13.82
N ARG A 175 22.54 -11.33 -15.06
CA ARG A 175 23.57 -10.56 -15.80
C ARG A 175 23.11 -9.12 -16.14
N ARG A 176 21.84 -8.79 -15.90
CA ARG A 176 21.19 -7.52 -16.30
C ARG A 176 21.21 -6.47 -15.20
N VAL A 177 21.14 -6.90 -13.94
CA VAL A 177 21.11 -6.00 -12.78
C VAL A 177 22.38 -6.21 -11.98
N GLY A 178 23.38 -5.34 -12.17
CA GLY A 178 24.52 -5.25 -11.26
C GLY A 178 24.21 -4.40 -10.03
N TRP A 179 25.13 -4.35 -9.08
CA TRP A 179 25.00 -3.55 -7.86
C TRP A 179 24.79 -2.06 -8.13
N GLN A 180 25.51 -1.51 -9.12
CA GLN A 180 25.35 -0.12 -9.55
C GLN A 180 23.95 0.11 -10.12
N THR A 181 23.46 -0.80 -10.97
CA THR A 181 22.10 -0.74 -11.53
C THR A 181 21.04 -0.81 -10.43
N ARG A 182 21.18 -1.71 -9.45
CA ARG A 182 20.28 -1.80 -8.30
C ARG A 182 20.23 -0.50 -7.50
N ALA A 183 21.37 0.15 -7.29
CA ALA A 183 21.41 1.45 -6.60
C ALA A 183 20.65 2.54 -7.37
N VAL A 184 20.81 2.59 -8.70
CA VAL A 184 20.10 3.52 -9.57
C VAL A 184 18.59 3.26 -9.52
N ILE A 185 18.17 1.99 -9.67
CA ILE A 185 16.76 1.60 -9.58
C ILE A 185 16.20 2.03 -8.22
N LEU A 186 16.81 1.62 -7.10
CA LEU A 186 16.28 1.94 -5.78
C LEU A 186 16.05 3.45 -5.58
N ARG A 187 17.00 4.30 -5.99
CA ARG A 187 16.84 5.75 -5.86
C ARG A 187 15.77 6.32 -6.78
N HIS A 188 15.72 5.82 -8.01
CA HIS A 188 14.68 6.18 -8.97
C HIS A 188 13.29 5.85 -8.43
N GLU A 189 13.10 4.62 -7.96
CA GLU A 189 11.83 4.15 -7.40
C GLU A 189 11.46 4.90 -6.10
N LEU A 190 12.42 5.20 -5.22
CA LEU A 190 12.16 6.02 -4.02
C LEU A 190 11.71 7.44 -4.38
N ALA A 191 12.25 8.03 -5.46
CA ALA A 191 11.79 9.33 -5.93
C ALA A 191 10.33 9.28 -6.42
N HIS A 192 9.95 8.22 -7.14
CA HIS A 192 8.55 7.98 -7.50
C HIS A 192 7.65 7.80 -6.28
N GLY A 193 8.11 7.02 -5.29
CA GLY A 193 7.42 6.87 -4.01
C GLY A 193 7.16 8.23 -3.35
N ALA A 194 8.19 9.07 -3.24
CA ALA A 194 8.09 10.43 -2.71
C ALA A 194 7.12 11.31 -3.53
N TYR A 195 7.11 11.19 -4.85
CA TYR A 195 6.16 11.91 -5.71
C TYR A 195 4.70 11.55 -5.38
N PHE A 196 4.42 10.30 -5.05
CA PHE A 196 3.07 9.88 -4.67
C PHE A 196 2.68 10.37 -3.27
N THR A 197 3.59 10.26 -2.31
CA THR A 197 3.30 10.43 -0.88
C THR A 197 3.48 11.86 -0.37
N LEU A 198 4.38 12.66 -0.97
CA LEU A 198 4.74 14.00 -0.49
C LEU A 198 4.19 15.09 -1.43
N PRO A 199 3.14 15.84 -1.02
CA PRO A 199 2.58 16.92 -1.84
C PRO A 199 3.60 18.00 -2.23
N ALA A 200 4.52 18.36 -1.32
CA ALA A 200 5.54 19.36 -1.58
C ALA A 200 6.55 18.92 -2.66
N TYR A 201 6.98 17.65 -2.62
CA TYR A 201 7.89 17.11 -3.64
C TYR A 201 7.21 17.06 -5.00
N ARG A 202 5.96 16.58 -5.05
CA ARG A 202 5.13 16.62 -6.25
C ARG A 202 4.98 18.02 -6.82
N ALA A 203 4.70 19.03 -5.99
CA ALA A 203 4.57 20.41 -6.44
C ALA A 203 5.89 21.02 -6.96
N TYR A 204 7.05 20.54 -6.49
CA TYR A 204 8.36 21.02 -6.91
C TYR A 204 8.81 20.49 -8.28
N VAL A 205 8.37 19.29 -8.67
CA VAL A 205 8.80 18.63 -9.92
C VAL A 205 7.86 18.87 -11.11
N HIS A 206 6.86 19.76 -10.94
CA HIS A 206 5.98 20.28 -12.01
C HIS A 206 6.44 21.66 -12.45
#